data_AF-A0A1B6HDR6-F1
#
_entry.id   AF-A0A1B6HDR6-F1
#
_cell.length_a   1.000
_cell.length_b   1.000
_cell.length_c   1.000
_cell.angle_alpha   90.00
_cell.angle_beta   90.00
_cell.angle_gamma   90.00
#
_symmetry.space_group_name_H-M   'P 1'
#
loop_
_entity.id
_entity.type
_entity.pdbx_description
1 polymer ?
#
loop_
_entity_poly.entity_id
_entity_poly.type
_entity_poly.pdbx_seq_one_letter_code
_entity_poly.pdbx_strand_id
1 'polypeptide(L)'
;KGIGSSFTDSFCINLKNLSQSAGQNLLNSFFAPNGSEYKLARVPIAASDFCTRTYTYDDTPGDVTLEHFQLAKEDYEYKIPIINAAKGISRHSLYLVATPWTSPNWTKTNDNYPPGYLKKEYWPYWANYLLRFLEEYKKEGIDFWGFSISNEPSNSIYMGLTYLINNIMFMPMDHRVFVKQHLGPLLRA
;
A
#
# COMPACT_ATOMS: atom_id res chain seq x y z
N LYS A 1 -17.06 -8.21 -7.82
CA LYS A 1 -16.36 -7.25 -6.93
C LYS A 1 -17.38 -6.69 -5.94
N GLY A 2 -16.99 -6.32 -4.73
CA GLY A 2 -17.93 -6.04 -3.63
C GLY A 2 -17.57 -4.80 -2.82
N ILE A 3 -18.01 -4.78 -1.57
CA ILE A 3 -17.81 -3.70 -0.61
C ILE A 3 -16.78 -4.13 0.44
N GLY A 4 -16.05 -3.16 1.00
CA GLY A 4 -15.33 -3.34 2.25
C GLY A 4 -14.49 -2.13 2.65
N SER A 5 -13.35 -2.36 3.28
CA SER A 5 -12.59 -1.33 4.01
C SER A 5 -11.07 -1.44 3.80
N SER A 6 -10.26 -0.71 4.57
CA SER A 6 -8.79 -0.67 4.43
C SER A 6 -8.07 -1.29 5.62
N PHE A 7 -7.04 -2.10 5.36
CA PHE A 7 -6.08 -2.60 6.35
C PHE A 7 -4.94 -1.60 6.54
N THR A 8 -5.25 -0.43 7.08
CA THR A 8 -4.22 0.56 7.47
C THR A 8 -3.46 0.11 8.71
N ASP A 9 -2.25 0.65 8.92
CA ASP A 9 -1.47 0.39 10.14
C ASP A 9 -2.31 0.74 11.37
N SER A 10 -2.98 1.91 11.39
CA SER A 10 -3.86 2.30 12.49
C SER A 10 -4.98 1.29 12.75
N PHE A 11 -5.68 0.78 11.72
CA PHE A 11 -6.72 -0.24 11.94
C PHE A 11 -6.14 -1.50 12.54
N CYS A 12 -5.03 -1.98 11.98
CA CYS A 12 -4.45 -3.25 12.37
C CYS A 12 -3.84 -3.20 13.78
N ILE A 13 -3.20 -2.09 14.16
CA ILE A 13 -2.70 -1.83 15.52
C ILE A 13 -3.87 -1.78 16.52
N ASN A 14 -4.93 -1.02 16.22
CA ASN A 14 -6.09 -0.94 17.11
C ASN A 14 -6.77 -2.30 17.30
N LEU A 15 -6.88 -3.09 16.24
CA LEU A 15 -7.41 -4.46 16.30
C LEU A 15 -6.54 -5.36 17.21
N LYS A 16 -5.22 -5.27 17.11
CA LYS A 16 -4.29 -6.04 17.96
C LYS A 16 -4.31 -5.62 19.43
N ASN A 17 -4.68 -4.38 19.73
CA ASN A 17 -4.81 -3.88 21.11
C ASN A 17 -6.10 -4.35 21.80
N LEU A 18 -7.04 -4.95 21.08
CA LEU A 18 -8.22 -5.58 21.69
C LEU A 18 -7.88 -6.92 22.33
N SER A 19 -8.73 -7.38 23.25
CA SER A 19 -8.68 -8.77 23.68
C SER A 19 -8.92 -9.71 22.50
N GLN A 20 -8.40 -10.94 22.56
CA GLN A 20 -8.56 -11.92 21.49
C GLN A 20 -10.04 -12.14 21.10
N SER A 21 -10.94 -12.21 22.09
CA SER A 21 -12.38 -12.37 21.85
C SER A 21 -13.00 -11.14 21.18
N ALA A 22 -12.64 -9.94 21.61
CA ALA A 22 -13.14 -8.71 21.01
C ALA A 22 -12.62 -8.52 19.58
N GLY A 23 -11.32 -8.78 19.33
CA GLY A 23 -10.73 -8.74 18.00
C GLY A 23 -11.37 -9.75 17.04
N GLN A 24 -11.61 -10.98 17.50
CA GLN A 24 -12.31 -12.00 16.71
C GLN A 24 -13.76 -11.59 16.40
N ASN A 25 -14.48 -11.04 17.37
CA ASN A 25 -15.84 -10.54 17.16
C ASN A 25 -15.87 -9.40 16.14
N LEU A 26 -14.90 -8.48 16.20
CA LEU A 26 -14.79 -7.38 15.24
C LEU A 26 -14.51 -7.89 13.82
N LEU A 27 -13.56 -8.81 13.64
CA LEU A 27 -13.30 -9.42 12.34
C LEU A 27 -14.50 -10.22 11.81
N ASN A 28 -15.19 -10.97 12.67
CA ASN A 28 -16.42 -11.67 12.29
C ASN A 28 -17.49 -10.68 11.83
N SER A 29 -17.63 -9.54 12.51
CA SER A 29 -18.61 -8.51 12.15
C SER A 29 -18.37 -7.94 10.75
N PHE A 30 -17.11 -7.89 10.29
CA PHE A 30 -16.77 -7.45 8.94
C PHE A 30 -16.83 -8.57 7.89
N PHE A 31 -16.30 -9.75 8.19
CA PHE A 31 -15.96 -10.75 7.17
C PHE A 31 -16.79 -12.04 7.24
N ALA A 32 -17.43 -12.35 8.36
CA ALA A 32 -18.18 -13.60 8.51
C ALA A 32 -19.53 -13.56 7.77
N PRO A 33 -20.11 -14.72 7.40
CA PRO A 33 -21.42 -14.81 6.75
C PRO A 33 -22.59 -14.21 7.54
N ASN A 34 -22.44 -14.11 8.87
CA ASN A 34 -23.42 -13.47 9.77
C ASN A 34 -23.05 -12.01 10.11
N GLY A 35 -22.04 -11.45 9.45
CA GLY A 35 -21.62 -10.05 9.55
C GLY A 35 -21.91 -9.28 8.25
N SER A 36 -21.03 -8.32 7.93
CA SER A 36 -21.15 -7.48 6.73
C SER A 36 -20.65 -8.16 5.44
N GLU A 37 -20.02 -9.33 5.55
CA GLU A 37 -19.45 -10.09 4.44
C GLU A 37 -18.60 -9.26 3.47
N TYR A 38 -17.67 -8.45 3.98
CA TYR A 38 -16.77 -7.66 3.15
C TYR A 38 -15.99 -8.55 2.18
N LYS A 39 -16.05 -8.19 0.90
CA LYS A 39 -15.40 -8.92 -0.21
C LYS A 39 -14.27 -8.14 -0.86
N LEU A 40 -14.10 -6.88 -0.50
CA LEU A 40 -13.05 -6.01 -1.03
C LEU A 40 -12.29 -5.39 0.15
N ALA A 41 -10.97 -5.36 0.09
CA ALA A 41 -10.20 -4.57 1.03
C ALA A 41 -9.02 -3.86 0.35
N ARG A 42 -8.66 -2.69 0.86
CA ARG A 42 -7.50 -1.92 0.40
C ARG A 42 -6.34 -2.09 1.38
N VAL A 43 -5.12 -2.22 0.87
CA VAL A 43 -3.90 -2.35 1.67
C VAL A 43 -2.94 -1.23 1.25
N PRO A 44 -2.55 -0.33 2.17
CA PRO A 44 -1.46 0.59 1.91
C PRO A 44 -0.15 -0.15 1.60
N ILE A 45 0.57 0.30 0.58
CA ILE A 45 1.96 -0.10 0.34
C ILE A 45 2.80 0.84 1.21
N ALA A 46 3.45 0.27 2.23
CA ALA A 46 4.13 1.00 3.31
C ALA A 46 3.23 2.01 4.03
N ALA A 47 3.80 3.13 4.50
CA ALA A 47 3.10 4.11 5.32
C ALA A 47 2.05 4.92 4.54
N SER A 48 0.85 5.04 5.11
CA SER A 48 -0.14 6.07 4.76
C SER A 48 -0.10 7.25 5.75
N ASP A 49 -1.10 8.11 5.75
CA ASP A 49 -1.38 9.05 6.84
C ASP A 49 -1.89 8.37 8.13
N PHE A 50 -2.48 7.18 8.01
CA PHE A 50 -2.93 6.33 9.11
C PHE A 50 -1.84 5.32 9.55
N CYS A 51 -0.69 5.85 9.95
CA CYS A 51 0.45 5.10 10.50
C CYS A 51 1.05 5.82 11.71
N THR A 52 1.90 5.13 12.48
CA THR A 52 2.58 5.70 13.65
C THR A 52 3.94 6.32 13.33
N ARG A 53 4.48 6.04 12.15
CA ARG A 53 5.72 6.61 11.61
C ARG A 53 5.66 6.55 10.08
N THR A 54 6.29 7.49 9.40
CA THR A 54 6.51 7.38 7.96
C THR A 54 7.64 6.40 7.65
N TYR A 55 7.44 5.55 6.65
CA TYR A 55 8.43 4.59 6.15
C TYR A 55 8.09 4.18 4.71
N THR A 56 9.10 3.71 4.00
CA THR A 56 8.92 2.90 2.80
C THR A 56 9.59 1.54 2.98
N TYR A 57 9.63 0.72 1.93
CA TYR A 57 10.32 -0.56 1.94
C TYR A 57 11.77 -0.46 1.51
N ASP A 58 12.21 0.72 1.04
CA ASP A 58 13.58 0.92 0.56
C ASP A 58 14.06 2.36 0.84
N ASP A 59 14.18 2.67 2.12
CA ASP A 59 14.65 3.99 2.59
C ASP A 59 16.19 4.13 2.55
N THR A 60 16.93 3.18 1.94
CA THR A 60 18.38 3.28 1.75
C THR A 60 18.70 4.18 0.55
N PRO A 61 19.36 5.34 0.74
CA PRO A 61 19.60 6.27 -0.36
C PRO A 61 20.44 5.67 -1.48
N GLY A 62 19.93 5.75 -2.71
CA GLY A 62 20.64 5.34 -3.92
C GLY A 62 20.51 3.85 -4.26
N ASP A 63 19.69 3.08 -3.54
CA ASP A 63 19.43 1.68 -3.86
C ASP A 63 18.51 1.52 -5.09
N VAL A 64 19.03 1.84 -6.28
CA VAL A 64 18.29 1.71 -7.54
C VAL A 64 18.00 0.26 -7.94
N THR A 65 18.60 -0.70 -7.24
CA THR A 65 18.55 -2.14 -7.49
C THR A 65 17.58 -2.89 -6.59
N LEU A 66 17.00 -2.23 -5.57
CA LEU A 66 16.14 -2.84 -4.55
C LEU A 66 16.86 -3.92 -3.72
N GLU A 67 18.17 -3.79 -3.51
CA GLU A 67 18.98 -4.72 -2.70
C GLU A 67 18.59 -4.70 -1.21
N HIS A 68 18.14 -3.54 -0.72
CA HIS A 68 17.71 -3.28 0.63
C HIS A 68 16.18 -3.27 0.79
N PHE A 69 15.43 -3.58 -0.27
CA PHE A 69 13.98 -3.66 -0.20
C PHE A 69 13.55 -4.73 0.82
N GLN A 70 12.76 -4.31 1.81
CA GLN A 70 12.17 -5.22 2.79
C GLN A 70 10.81 -4.71 3.26
N LEU A 71 9.86 -5.64 3.44
CA LEU A 71 8.62 -5.33 4.14
C LEU A 71 8.93 -4.87 5.57
N ALA A 72 8.12 -3.96 6.09
CA ALA A 72 8.35 -3.37 7.40
C ALA A 72 7.79 -4.27 8.50
N LYS A 73 8.19 -4.00 9.76
CA LYS A 73 7.59 -4.67 10.93
C LYS A 73 6.06 -4.52 10.95
N GLU A 74 5.55 -3.40 10.43
CA GLU A 74 4.12 -3.13 10.39
C GLU A 74 3.36 -4.13 9.51
N ASP A 75 3.99 -4.60 8.43
CA ASP A 75 3.43 -5.65 7.57
C ASP A 75 3.38 -6.99 8.30
N TYR A 76 4.49 -7.41 8.90
CA TYR A 76 4.62 -8.73 9.53
C TYR A 76 3.84 -8.84 10.85
N GLU A 77 3.86 -7.81 11.69
CA GLU A 77 3.22 -7.84 13.00
C GLU A 77 1.71 -7.58 12.92
N TYR A 78 1.27 -6.73 11.97
CA TYR A 78 -0.12 -6.26 11.92
C TYR A 78 -0.84 -6.68 10.64
N LYS A 79 -0.42 -6.20 9.46
CA LYS A 79 -1.23 -6.31 8.23
C LYS A 79 -1.37 -7.75 7.74
N ILE A 80 -0.27 -8.47 7.55
CA ILE A 80 -0.25 -9.84 7.02
C ILE A 80 -1.07 -10.79 7.91
N PRO A 81 -0.87 -10.86 9.25
CA PRO A 81 -1.65 -11.72 10.11
C PRO A 81 -3.16 -11.42 10.08
N ILE A 82 -3.53 -10.12 10.01
CA ILE A 82 -4.93 -9.70 10.02
C ILE A 82 -5.60 -9.97 8.67
N ILE A 83 -4.91 -9.76 7.56
CA ILE A 83 -5.39 -10.13 6.22
C ILE A 83 -5.63 -11.64 6.16
N ASN A 84 -4.70 -12.46 6.66
CA ASN A 84 -4.86 -13.91 6.68
C ASN A 84 -6.02 -14.37 7.59
N ALA A 85 -6.20 -13.74 8.75
CA ALA A 85 -7.37 -14.00 9.60
C ALA A 85 -8.70 -13.64 8.88
N ALA A 86 -8.76 -12.49 8.22
CA ALA A 86 -9.95 -12.07 7.46
C ALA A 86 -10.26 -13.03 6.29
N LYS A 87 -9.23 -13.50 5.58
CA LYS A 87 -9.35 -14.52 4.53
C LYS A 87 -9.86 -15.85 5.09
N GLY A 88 -9.42 -16.26 6.28
CA GLY A 88 -9.88 -17.49 6.94
C GLY A 88 -11.33 -17.44 7.43
N ILE A 89 -11.84 -16.27 7.76
CA ILE A 89 -13.24 -16.06 8.19
C ILE A 89 -14.19 -15.97 6.98
N SER A 90 -13.71 -15.37 5.89
CA SER A 90 -14.52 -15.11 4.70
C SER A 90 -14.89 -16.41 3.98
N ARG A 91 -16.18 -16.61 3.68
CA ARG A 91 -16.63 -17.74 2.82
C ARG A 91 -16.36 -17.52 1.33
N HIS A 92 -15.82 -16.36 0.96
CA HIS A 92 -15.52 -15.95 -0.41
C HIS A 92 -14.08 -15.48 -0.50
N SER A 93 -13.52 -15.48 -1.71
CA SER A 93 -12.25 -14.82 -1.98
C SER A 93 -12.34 -13.33 -1.66
N LEU A 94 -11.43 -12.84 -0.81
CA LEU A 94 -11.27 -11.43 -0.49
C LEU A 94 -10.44 -10.76 -1.58
N TYR A 95 -11.04 -9.83 -2.33
CA TYR A 95 -10.33 -9.06 -3.35
C TYR A 95 -9.49 -7.97 -2.67
N LEU A 96 -8.17 -8.01 -2.83
CA LEU A 96 -7.28 -7.01 -2.25
C LEU A 96 -6.83 -5.98 -3.29
N VAL A 97 -6.82 -4.70 -2.92
CA VAL A 97 -6.31 -3.60 -3.73
C VAL A 97 -5.14 -2.94 -3.01
N ALA A 98 -3.96 -2.91 -3.64
CA ALA A 98 -2.81 -2.23 -3.06
C ALA A 98 -2.72 -0.76 -3.52
N THR A 99 -2.27 0.14 -2.64
CA THR A 99 -2.00 1.53 -3.04
C THR A 99 -0.85 2.13 -2.24
N PRO A 100 0.18 2.69 -2.88
CA PRO A 100 1.23 3.45 -2.20
C PRO A 100 0.80 4.90 -1.94
N TRP A 101 1.26 5.49 -0.85
CA TRP A 101 1.11 6.94 -0.63
C TRP A 101 2.33 7.71 -1.12
N THR A 102 3.55 7.22 -0.86
CA THR A 102 4.80 7.88 -1.27
C THR A 102 5.81 6.85 -1.76
N SER A 103 6.76 7.30 -2.59
CA SER A 103 8.02 6.58 -2.86
C SER A 103 9.08 6.93 -1.81
N PRO A 104 10.23 6.21 -1.77
CA PRO A 104 11.35 6.57 -0.93
C PRO A 104 11.79 8.00 -1.17
N ASN A 105 12.18 8.71 -0.11
CA ASN A 105 12.44 10.15 -0.17
C ASN A 105 13.53 10.51 -1.19
N TRP A 106 14.61 9.74 -1.27
CA TRP A 106 15.75 9.95 -2.18
C TRP A 106 15.37 9.90 -3.67
N THR A 107 14.21 9.32 -4.01
CA THR A 107 13.68 9.27 -5.38
C THR A 107 12.92 10.54 -5.79
N LYS A 108 12.66 11.46 -4.86
CA LYS A 108 11.76 12.59 -5.05
C LYS A 108 12.50 13.91 -5.21
N THR A 109 11.89 14.88 -5.89
CA THR A 109 12.49 16.21 -6.14
C THR A 109 12.75 17.04 -4.89
N ASN A 110 12.14 16.68 -3.76
CA ASN A 110 12.26 17.38 -2.49
C ASN A 110 12.99 16.57 -1.41
N ASP A 111 13.48 15.38 -1.75
CA ASP A 111 14.12 14.42 -0.84
C ASP A 111 13.32 14.19 0.46
N ASN A 112 11.98 14.24 0.39
CA ASN A 112 11.07 14.17 1.54
C ASN A 112 9.77 13.41 1.24
N TYR A 113 9.06 12.94 2.27
CA TYR A 113 7.82 12.15 2.13
C TYR A 113 6.55 12.96 1.82
N PRO A 114 6.36 14.18 2.36
CA PRO A 114 5.33 15.09 1.89
C PRO A 114 5.56 15.47 0.43
N PRO A 115 4.58 16.11 -0.22
CA PRO A 115 4.44 16.07 -1.66
C PRO A 115 5.67 16.58 -2.41
N GLY A 116 6.14 15.73 -3.31
CA GLY A 116 7.23 15.96 -4.24
C GLY A 116 7.01 15.09 -5.46
N TYR A 117 7.61 15.47 -6.59
CA TYR A 117 7.52 14.68 -7.81
C TYR A 117 8.53 13.53 -7.74
N LEU A 118 8.15 12.37 -8.25
CA LEU A 118 9.11 11.31 -8.54
C LEU A 118 10.02 11.76 -9.70
N LYS A 119 11.34 11.79 -9.47
CA LYS A 119 12.30 12.13 -10.52
C LYS A 119 12.18 11.09 -11.65
N LYS A 120 12.19 11.54 -12.90
CA LYS A 120 11.93 10.68 -14.07
C LYS A 120 12.96 9.54 -14.22
N GLU A 121 14.20 9.78 -13.80
CA GLU A 121 15.24 8.75 -13.73
C GLU A 121 14.87 7.54 -12.85
N TYR A 122 14.00 7.72 -11.84
CA TYR A 122 13.57 6.65 -10.93
C TYR A 122 12.24 6.01 -11.33
N TRP A 123 11.69 6.28 -12.52
CA TRP A 123 10.47 5.62 -12.97
C TRP A 123 10.62 4.10 -13.16
N PRO A 124 11.70 3.58 -13.77
CA PRO A 124 11.94 2.14 -13.82
C PRO A 124 12.06 1.53 -12.42
N TYR A 125 12.78 2.21 -11.52
CA TYR A 125 12.92 1.80 -10.13
C TYR A 125 11.54 1.71 -9.43
N TRP A 126 10.71 2.75 -9.52
CA TRP A 126 9.40 2.77 -8.88
C TRP A 126 8.47 1.69 -9.41
N ALA A 127 8.53 1.38 -10.70
CA ALA A 127 7.77 0.28 -11.27
C ALA A 127 8.22 -1.09 -10.71
N ASN A 128 9.52 -1.31 -10.55
CA ASN A 128 10.07 -2.51 -9.91
C ASN A 128 9.76 -2.56 -8.41
N TYR A 129 9.76 -1.43 -7.71
CA TYR A 129 9.38 -1.34 -6.30
C TYR A 129 7.93 -1.84 -6.09
N LEU A 130 7.00 -1.42 -6.95
CA LEU A 130 5.60 -1.86 -6.90
C LEU A 130 5.46 -3.35 -7.22
N LEU A 131 6.22 -3.86 -8.20
CA LEU A 131 6.25 -5.29 -8.51
C LEU A 131 6.81 -6.10 -7.34
N ARG A 132 7.92 -5.65 -6.75
CA ARG A 132 8.57 -6.31 -5.62
C ARG A 132 7.66 -6.42 -4.40
N PHE A 133 6.86 -5.38 -4.12
CA PHE A 133 5.82 -5.47 -3.09
C PHE A 133 4.83 -6.62 -3.34
N LEU A 134 4.35 -6.77 -4.58
CA LEU A 134 3.43 -7.86 -4.93
C LEU A 134 4.09 -9.23 -4.77
N GLU A 135 5.36 -9.34 -5.16
CA GLU A 135 6.15 -10.57 -5.01
C GLU A 135 6.35 -10.94 -3.53
N GLU A 136 6.72 -9.98 -2.67
CA GLU A 136 6.93 -10.25 -1.24
C GLU A 136 5.62 -10.65 -0.54
N TYR A 137 4.52 -9.96 -0.80
CA TYR A 137 3.22 -10.36 -0.23
C TYR A 137 2.72 -11.72 -0.77
N LYS A 138 3.07 -12.07 -2.01
CA LYS A 138 2.77 -13.38 -2.57
C LYS A 138 3.52 -14.51 -1.86
N LYS A 139 4.76 -14.28 -1.41
CA LYS A 139 5.50 -15.26 -0.57
C LYS A 139 4.77 -15.52 0.75
N GLU A 140 4.05 -14.53 1.26
CA GLU A 140 3.19 -14.63 2.45
C GLU A 140 1.79 -15.20 2.15
N GLY A 141 1.57 -15.71 0.92
CA GLY A 141 0.30 -16.30 0.48
C GLY A 141 -0.81 -15.27 0.24
N ILE A 142 -0.46 -13.99 0.02
CA ILE A 142 -1.40 -12.90 -0.21
C ILE A 142 -1.25 -12.37 -1.64
N ASP A 143 -2.23 -12.70 -2.49
CA ASP A 143 -2.34 -12.13 -3.82
C ASP A 143 -3.24 -10.89 -3.85
N PHE A 144 -2.93 -9.96 -4.75
CA PHE A 144 -3.70 -8.75 -4.98
C PHE A 144 -4.54 -8.85 -6.26
N TRP A 145 -5.80 -8.43 -6.17
CA TRP A 145 -6.70 -8.32 -7.32
C TRP A 145 -6.36 -7.10 -8.19
N GLY A 146 -5.87 -6.02 -7.59
CA GLY A 146 -5.44 -4.84 -8.31
C GLY A 146 -4.57 -3.95 -7.46
N PHE A 147 -4.05 -2.89 -8.08
CA PHE A 147 -3.35 -1.83 -7.36
C PHE A 147 -3.48 -0.50 -8.10
N SER A 148 -3.25 0.61 -7.39
CA SER A 148 -3.07 1.92 -7.99
C SER A 148 -1.62 2.39 -7.88
N ILE A 149 -1.19 3.28 -8.78
CA ILE A 149 0.20 3.75 -8.87
C ILE A 149 0.56 4.71 -7.74
N SER A 150 -0.42 5.47 -7.27
CA SER A 150 -0.30 6.46 -6.21
C SER A 150 -1.67 6.69 -5.58
N ASN A 151 -1.69 6.98 -4.28
CA ASN A 151 -2.82 7.58 -3.61
C ASN A 151 -2.89 9.06 -3.95
N GLU A 152 -4.03 9.50 -4.48
CA GLU A 152 -4.34 10.93 -4.61
C GLU A 152 -3.21 11.76 -5.28
N PRO A 153 -2.77 11.37 -6.50
CA PRO A 153 -1.60 11.95 -7.15
C PRO A 153 -1.71 13.45 -7.46
N SER A 154 -2.90 14.02 -7.37
CA SER A 154 -3.19 15.43 -7.65
C SER A 154 -3.51 16.26 -6.40
N ASN A 155 -3.69 15.67 -5.22
CA ASN A 155 -4.18 16.41 -4.05
C ASN A 155 -3.23 17.55 -3.63
N SER A 156 -1.93 17.31 -3.70
CA SER A 156 -0.91 18.33 -3.43
C SER A 156 -0.92 19.49 -4.42
N ILE A 157 -1.43 19.30 -5.64
CA ILE A 157 -1.57 20.38 -6.63
C ILE A 157 -2.64 21.37 -6.17
N TYR A 158 -3.75 20.86 -5.62
CA TYR A 158 -4.88 21.68 -5.18
C TYR A 158 -4.66 22.29 -3.79
N MET A 159 -4.01 21.55 -2.89
CA MET A 159 -3.82 21.94 -1.49
C MET A 159 -2.49 22.66 -1.22
N GLY A 160 -1.56 22.62 -2.17
CA GLY A 160 -0.26 23.31 -2.08
C GLY A 160 0.53 22.91 -0.83
N LEU A 161 1.14 23.91 -0.19
CA LEU A 161 2.02 23.74 0.98
C LEU A 161 1.29 23.26 2.25
N THR A 162 -0.05 23.20 2.24
CA THR A 162 -0.84 22.73 3.39
C THR A 162 -1.00 21.20 3.42
N TYR A 163 -0.62 20.53 2.35
CA TYR A 163 -0.70 19.07 2.24
C TYR A 163 0.56 18.43 2.83
N LEU A 164 0.52 18.07 4.12
CA LEU A 164 1.69 17.61 4.87
C LEU A 164 1.75 16.09 5.12
N ILE A 165 0.92 15.32 4.42
CA ILE A 165 0.92 13.85 4.54
C ILE A 165 1.71 13.19 3.40
N ASN A 166 2.05 11.91 3.59
CA ASN A 166 2.79 11.10 2.63
C ASN A 166 2.16 11.18 1.23
N ASN A 167 2.92 11.60 0.22
CA ASN A 167 2.41 11.73 -1.13
C ASN A 167 3.49 11.70 -2.21
N ILE A 168 3.19 10.99 -3.29
CA ILE A 168 3.88 11.07 -4.57
C ILE A 168 2.97 11.68 -5.62
N MET A 169 3.39 12.83 -6.15
CA MET A 169 2.62 13.59 -7.13
C MET A 169 2.83 13.05 -8.54
N PHE A 170 1.73 12.90 -9.28
CA PHE A 170 1.76 12.56 -10.71
C PHE A 170 0.82 13.46 -11.49
N MET A 171 1.37 14.19 -12.46
CA MET A 171 0.55 14.83 -13.49
C MET A 171 -0.11 13.76 -14.38
N PRO A 172 -1.34 13.98 -14.88
CA PRO A 172 -2.03 12.99 -15.70
C PRO A 172 -1.21 12.47 -16.91
N MET A 173 -0.43 13.35 -17.53
CA MET A 173 0.42 13.01 -18.67
C MET A 173 1.60 12.12 -18.28
N ASP A 174 2.26 12.42 -17.17
CA ASP A 174 3.35 11.58 -16.64
C ASP A 174 2.81 10.24 -16.15
N HIS A 175 1.65 10.21 -15.49
CA HIS A 175 0.98 8.97 -15.07
C HIS A 175 0.71 8.04 -16.26
N ARG A 176 0.20 8.59 -17.37
CA ARG A 176 -0.01 7.84 -18.62
C ARG A 176 1.28 7.24 -19.16
N VAL A 177 2.36 8.02 -19.17
CA VAL A 177 3.67 7.55 -19.69
C VAL A 177 4.24 6.48 -18.76
N PHE A 178 4.18 6.69 -17.45
CA PHE A 178 4.61 5.72 -16.43
C PHE A 178 3.92 4.36 -16.61
N VAL A 179 2.59 4.35 -16.73
CA VAL A 179 1.81 3.13 -17.00
C VAL A 179 2.27 2.46 -18.30
N LYS A 180 2.34 3.24 -19.39
CA LYS A 180 2.59 2.68 -20.73
C LYS A 180 3.99 2.10 -20.87
N GLN A 181 4.99 2.79 -20.33
CA GLN A 181 6.40 2.54 -20.65
C GLN A 181 7.16 1.78 -19.54
N HIS A 182 6.70 1.84 -18.29
CA HIS A 182 7.43 1.25 -17.16
C HIS A 182 6.63 0.14 -16.50
N LEU A 183 5.48 0.49 -15.91
CA LEU A 183 4.73 -0.48 -15.10
C LEU A 183 3.98 -1.53 -15.93
N GLY A 184 3.28 -1.11 -16.97
CA GLY A 184 2.45 -1.99 -17.80
C GLY A 184 3.23 -3.13 -18.47
N PRO A 185 4.43 -2.90 -19.04
CA PRO A 185 5.29 -3.96 -19.55
C PRO A 185 5.71 -4.97 -18.49
N LEU A 186 6.10 -4.52 -17.29
CA LEU A 186 6.54 -5.41 -16.20
C LEU A 186 5.43 -6.36 -15.73
N LEU A 187 4.19 -5.88 -15.66
CA LEU A 187 3.04 -6.71 -15.23
C LEU A 187 2.59 -7.76 -16.27
N ARG A 188 3.03 -7.65 -17.52
CA ARG A 188 2.67 -8.60 -18.60
C ARG A 188 3.72 -9.67 -18.85
N ALA A 189 4.94 -9.47 -18.35
CA ALA A 189 6.04 -10.42 -18.46
C ALA A 189 5.80 -11.62 -17.54
#